data_AF-A0A9P4HRN3-F1
#
_entry.id   AF-A0A9P4HRN3-F1
#
_cell.length_a   1.000
_cell.length_b   1.000
_cell.length_c   1.000
_cell.angle_alpha   90.00
_cell.angle_beta   90.00
_cell.angle_gamma   90.00
#
_symmetry.space_group_name_H-M   'P 1'
#
loop_
_entity.id
_entity.type
_entity.pdbx_description
1 polymer ?
#
loop_
_entity_poly.entity_id
_entity_poly.type
_entity_poly.pdbx_seq_one_letter_code
_entity_poly.pdbx_strand_id
1 'polypeptide(L)'
;MPSKPTPPPITHRTILNPRQDEDGNEMLVQLTPRAANRLKQIQTSDQNPNLLLRVTVESGGCHGFQYLMSLTSMSEVSQEEDTVFEGPEGQKVVLDEPSLELLKGSKVDYTMELIGSQFKIVDNPAASSSCGCGTSFDIKG
;
A
#
# COMPACT_ATOMS: atom_id res chain seq x y z
N MET A 1 -2.10 -29.31 9.67
CA MET A 1 -2.36 -28.05 8.96
C MET A 1 -1.00 -27.47 8.58
N PRO A 2 -0.65 -27.30 7.30
CA PRO A 2 0.64 -26.71 6.96
C PRO A 2 0.61 -25.24 7.38
N SER A 3 1.38 -24.91 8.42
CA SER A 3 1.71 -23.53 8.77
C SER A 3 2.23 -22.85 7.51
N LYS A 4 1.54 -21.81 7.02
CA LYS A 4 2.05 -20.98 5.93
C LYS A 4 3.47 -20.55 6.33
N PRO A 5 4.49 -20.77 5.48
CA PRO A 5 5.82 -20.29 5.79
C PRO A 5 5.73 -18.78 6.02
N THR A 6 6.08 -18.33 7.22
CA THR A 6 6.31 -16.92 7.51
C THR A 6 7.32 -16.44 6.47
N PRO A 7 6.96 -15.51 5.57
CA PRO A 7 7.93 -14.97 4.64
C PRO A 7 9.11 -14.41 5.46
N PRO A 8 10.35 -14.51 4.96
CA PRO A 8 11.49 -13.88 5.64
C PRO A 8 11.14 -12.41 5.93
N PRO A 9 11.68 -11.79 7.01
CA PRO A 9 11.45 -10.38 7.27
C PRO A 9 11.94 -9.62 6.05
N ILE A 10 11.01 -9.23 5.19
CA ILE A 10 11.31 -8.40 4.05
C ILE A 10 11.64 -7.06 4.72
N THR A 11 12.89 -6.63 4.65
CA THR A 11 13.40 -5.43 5.32
C THR A 11 12.75 -4.20 4.70
N HIS A 12 11.49 -3.97 5.05
CA HIS A 12 10.79 -2.72 4.81
C HIS A 12 11.15 -1.82 5.98
N ARG A 13 11.85 -0.73 5.69
CA ARG A 13 12.21 0.27 6.70
C ARG A 13 11.62 1.60 6.30
N THR A 14 11.13 2.33 7.29
CA THR A 14 10.75 3.72 7.11
C THR A 14 12.01 4.55 7.02
N ILE A 15 12.18 5.28 5.92
CA ILE A 15 13.36 6.13 5.68
C ILE A 15 13.04 7.61 5.87
N LEU A 16 11.75 7.98 5.90
CA LEU A 16 11.29 9.33 6.13
C LEU A 16 10.02 9.30 6.98
N ASN A 17 9.96 10.16 7.99
CA ASN A 17 8.78 10.42 8.82
C ASN A 17 8.15 9.13 9.41
N PRO A 18 8.85 8.37 10.27
CA PRO A 18 8.27 7.20 10.90
C PRO A 18 7.07 7.57 11.76
N ARG A 19 5.95 6.88 11.56
CA ARG A 19 4.69 7.14 12.27
C ARG A 19 4.27 5.93 13.08
N GLN A 20 3.59 6.20 14.18
CA GLN A 20 3.04 5.19 15.07
C GLN A 20 1.53 5.37 15.19
N ASP A 21 0.81 4.28 15.39
CA ASP A 21 -0.63 4.30 15.67
C ASP A 21 -0.93 4.68 17.13
N GLU A 22 -2.21 4.81 17.47
CA GLU A 22 -2.66 5.16 18.83
C GLU A 22 -2.18 4.18 19.91
N ASP A 23 -1.96 2.91 19.57
CA ASP A 23 -1.39 1.89 20.46
C ASP A 23 0.16 1.93 20.50
N GLY A 24 0.78 2.83 19.74
CA GLY A 24 2.23 3.01 19.68
C GLY A 24 2.94 2.03 18.74
N ASN A 25 2.23 1.27 17.92
CA ASN A 25 2.85 0.37 16.93
C ASN A 25 3.28 1.16 15.69
N GLU A 26 4.43 0.80 15.14
CA GLU A 26 4.92 1.41 13.90
C GLU A 26 3.96 1.14 12.74
N MET A 27 3.53 2.21 12.07
CA MET A 27 2.74 2.10 10.85
C MET A 27 3.66 1.74 9.69
N LEU A 28 3.53 0.50 9.21
CA LEU A 28 4.39 -0.04 8.15
C LEU A 28 3.56 -0.45 6.95
N VAL A 29 4.10 -0.20 5.76
CA VAL A 29 3.58 -0.70 4.49
C VAL A 29 4.67 -1.48 3.78
N GLN A 30 4.31 -2.67 3.29
CA GLN A 30 5.24 -3.55 2.60
C GLN A 30 5.01 -3.51 1.09
N LEU A 31 6.02 -3.86 0.31
CA LEU A 31 5.91 -4.09 -1.13
C LEU A 31 6.13 -5.57 -1.42
N THR A 32 5.30 -6.14 -2.27
CA THR A 32 5.57 -7.49 -2.77
C THR A 32 6.76 -7.49 -3.75
N PRO A 33 7.42 -8.64 -3.96
CA PRO A 33 8.49 -8.76 -4.94
C PRO A 33 8.06 -8.34 -6.35
N ARG A 34 6.80 -8.57 -6.71
CA ARG A 34 6.23 -8.18 -8.00
C ARG A 34 6.14 -6.67 -8.15
N ALA A 35 5.60 -5.99 -7.15
CA ALA A 35 5.52 -4.53 -7.14
C ALA A 35 6.93 -3.89 -7.15
N ALA A 36 7.84 -4.44 -6.35
CA ALA A 36 9.22 -3.98 -6.30
C ALA A 36 9.93 -4.10 -7.66
N ASN A 37 9.82 -5.27 -8.31
CA ASN A 37 10.41 -5.49 -9.63
C ASN A 37 9.81 -4.55 -10.68
N ARG A 38 8.48 -4.34 -10.65
CA ARG A 38 7.81 -3.43 -11.58
C ARG A 38 8.25 -1.99 -11.40
N LEU A 39 8.35 -1.50 -10.17
CA LEU A 39 8.81 -0.14 -9.90
C LEU A 39 10.25 0.06 -10.39
N LYS A 40 11.12 -0.93 -10.21
CA LYS A 40 12.49 -0.92 -10.73
C LYS A 40 12.54 -0.88 -12.26
N GLN A 41 11.65 -1.62 -12.95
CA GLN A 41 11.53 -1.55 -14.39
C GLN A 41 11.12 -0.14 -14.84
N ILE A 42 10.14 0.47 -14.17
CA ILE A 42 9.68 1.84 -14.46
C ILE A 42 10.83 2.84 -14.27
N GLN A 43 11.55 2.79 -13.14
CA GLN A 43 12.72 3.63 -12.89
C GLN A 43 13.79 3.50 -13.99
N THR A 44 14.01 2.28 -14.47
CA THR A 44 14.98 2.01 -15.55
C THR A 44 14.49 2.56 -16.88
N SER A 45 13.20 2.35 -17.21
CA SER A 45 12.59 2.85 -18.45
C SER A 45 12.53 4.37 -18.52
N ASP A 46 12.26 5.03 -17.38
CA ASP A 46 12.21 6.50 -17.28
C ASP A 46 13.60 7.11 -17.08
N GLN A 47 14.65 6.28 -16.94
CA GLN A 47 16.02 6.68 -16.60
C GLN A 47 16.10 7.54 -15.33
N ASN A 48 15.16 7.34 -14.40
CA ASN A 48 15.02 8.13 -13.19
C ASN A 48 15.01 7.24 -11.93
N PRO A 49 16.17 7.06 -11.27
CA PRO A 49 16.27 6.24 -10.05
C PRO A 49 15.62 6.90 -8.83
N ASN A 50 15.22 8.17 -8.93
CA ASN A 50 14.57 8.92 -7.85
C ASN A 50 13.04 8.82 -7.89
N LEU A 51 12.48 8.08 -8.85
CA LEU A 51 11.05 7.81 -8.88
C LEU A 51 10.65 6.90 -7.71
N LEU A 52 9.50 7.24 -7.14
CA LEU A 52 8.85 6.53 -6.06
C LEU A 52 7.38 6.37 -6.38
N LEU A 53 6.80 5.32 -5.81
CA LEU A 53 5.38 5.06 -5.94
C LEU A 53 4.63 5.80 -4.83
N ARG A 54 3.83 6.79 -5.17
CA ARG A 54 2.88 7.43 -4.24
C ARG A 54 1.62 6.61 -4.18
N VAL A 55 1.18 6.28 -2.97
CA VAL A 55 -0.10 5.60 -2.72
C VAL A 55 -0.96 6.52 -1.86
N THR A 56 -2.13 6.86 -2.38
CA THR A 56 -3.13 7.69 -1.71
C THR A 56 -4.47 6.96 -1.69
N VAL A 57 -5.21 7.09 -0.59
CA VAL A 57 -6.56 6.57 -0.45
C VAL A 57 -7.55 7.72 -0.58
N GLU A 58 -8.43 7.65 -1.56
CA GLU A 58 -9.54 8.60 -1.70
C GLU A 58 -10.87 7.94 -1.35
N SER A 59 -11.77 8.71 -0.75
CA SER A 59 -13.15 8.28 -0.52
C SER A 59 -13.92 8.30 -1.85
N GLY A 60 -14.08 7.12 -2.46
CA GLY A 60 -14.83 6.91 -3.70
C GLY A 60 -16.35 6.86 -3.47
N GLY A 61 -16.95 7.99 -3.13
CA GLY A 61 -18.41 8.17 -3.11
C GLY A 61 -19.19 7.13 -2.28
N CYS A 62 -20.40 6.78 -2.72
CA CYS A 62 -21.36 5.94 -1.98
C CYS A 62 -20.91 4.47 -1.80
N HIS A 63 -19.83 4.03 -2.46
CA HIS A 63 -19.42 2.62 -2.54
C HIS A 63 -18.03 2.32 -1.96
N GLY A 64 -17.38 3.27 -1.25
CA GLY A 64 -16.22 2.97 -0.40
C GLY A 64 -14.96 3.75 -0.73
N PHE A 65 -13.80 3.11 -0.58
CA PHE A 65 -12.48 3.71 -0.77
C PHE A 65 -11.85 3.30 -2.09
N GLN A 66 -11.08 4.20 -2.70
CA GLN A 66 -10.29 3.98 -3.91
C GLN A 66 -8.81 4.19 -3.60
N TYR A 67 -7.98 3.31 -4.14
CA TYR A 67 -6.52 3.42 -4.02
C TYR A 67 -5.97 4.04 -5.29
N LEU A 68 -5.36 5.22 -5.16
CA LEU A 68 -4.65 5.88 -6.24
C LEU A 68 -3.16 5.63 -6.10
N MET A 69 -2.55 5.24 -7.20
CA MET A 69 -1.12 4.99 -7.28
C MET A 69 -0.53 5.81 -8.42
N SER A 70 0.41 6.68 -8.06
CA SER A 70 1.04 7.61 -8.99
C SER A 70 2.55 7.53 -8.84
N LEU A 71 3.29 7.83 -9.91
CA LEU A 71 4.73 7.97 -9.82
C LEU A 71 5.05 9.41 -9.44
N THR A 72 5.89 9.60 -8.42
CA THR A 72 6.37 10.91 -8.01
C THR A 72 7.88 10.86 -7.78
N SER A 73 8.50 12.02 -7.60
CA SER A 73 9.93 12.14 -7.33
C SER A 73 10.18 12.45 -5.85
N MET A 74 11.35 12.08 -5.33
CA MET A 74 11.73 12.37 -3.93
C MET A 74 11.61 13.86 -3.57
N SER A 75 11.83 14.76 -4.53
CA SER A 75 11.71 16.21 -4.33
C SER A 75 10.28 16.69 -4.05
N GLU A 76 9.26 15.92 -4.46
CA GLU A 76 7.84 16.25 -4.28
C GLU A 76 7.27 15.64 -2.99
N VAL A 77 8.10 14.98 -2.19
CA VAL A 77 7.71 14.34 -0.92
C VAL A 77 7.77 15.36 0.20
N SER A 78 6.64 15.56 0.88
CA SER A 78 6.55 16.40 2.08
C SER A 78 7.19 15.68 3.28
N GLN A 79 8.21 16.27 3.90
CA GLN A 79 8.90 15.62 5.03
C GLN A 79 8.03 15.53 6.30
N GLU A 80 6.97 16.34 6.38
CA GLU A 80 6.06 16.43 7.52
C GLU A 80 4.78 15.60 7.29
N GLU A 81 4.20 15.66 6.09
CA GLU A 81 2.93 15.01 5.78
C GLU A 81 3.08 13.62 5.19
N ASP A 82 4.17 13.36 4.46
CA ASP A 82 4.40 12.10 3.79
C ASP A 82 5.35 11.19 4.57
N THR A 83 5.12 9.88 4.47
CA THR A 83 5.96 8.82 5.03
C THR A 83 6.54 8.00 3.89
N VAL A 84 7.86 7.77 3.90
CA VAL A 84 8.54 7.00 2.85
C VAL A 84 9.06 5.69 3.40
N PHE A 85 8.69 4.61 2.74
CA PHE A 85 9.18 3.27 3.01
C PHE A 85 10.11 2.82 1.89
N GLU A 86 11.23 2.25 2.28
CA GLU A 86 12.15 1.58 1.38
C GLU A 86 11.97 0.08 1.54
N GLY A 87 11.75 -0.62 0.43
CA GLY A 87 11.72 -2.07 0.43
C GLY A 87 13.09 -2.68 0.10
N PRO A 88 13.14 -4.02 -0.02
CA PRO A 88 14.38 -4.79 0.05
C PRO A 88 15.38 -4.55 -1.10
N GLU A 89 14.91 -4.01 -2.24
CA GLU A 89 15.73 -3.75 -3.42
C GLU A 89 15.95 -2.24 -3.66
N GLY A 90 15.70 -1.38 -2.67
CA GLY A 90 15.93 0.07 -2.73
C GLY A 90 14.83 0.89 -3.41
N GLN A 91 13.74 0.23 -3.78
CA GLN A 91 12.49 0.85 -4.24
C GLN A 91 11.85 1.65 -3.10
N LYS A 92 11.16 2.73 -3.45
CA LYS A 92 10.59 3.66 -2.49
C LYS A 92 9.11 3.81 -2.76
N VAL A 93 8.33 3.72 -1.70
CA VAL A 93 6.90 4.02 -1.70
C VAL A 93 6.65 5.14 -0.72
N VAL A 94 5.79 6.07 -1.10
CA VAL A 94 5.39 7.22 -0.29
C VAL A 94 3.89 7.18 -0.06
N LEU A 95 3.48 7.47 1.17
CA LEU A 95 2.09 7.57 1.59
C LEU A 95 1.90 8.86 2.37
N ASP A 96 0.80 9.55 2.10
CA ASP A 96 0.34 10.64 2.97
C ASP A 96 -0.22 10.08 4.30
N GLU A 97 -0.21 10.93 5.33
CA GLU A 97 -0.75 10.66 6.67
C GLU A 97 -2.07 9.87 6.68
N PRO A 98 -3.18 10.39 6.12
CA PRO A 98 -4.48 9.72 6.22
C PRO A 98 -4.50 8.39 5.44
N SER A 99 -3.77 8.30 4.33
CA SER A 99 -3.63 7.06 3.58
C SER A 99 -2.86 6.00 4.36
N LEU A 100 -1.80 6.40 5.07
CA LEU A 100 -1.03 5.48 5.90
C LEU A 100 -1.85 4.88 7.03
N GLU A 101 -2.73 5.67 7.66
CA GLU A 101 -3.62 5.17 8.73
C GLU A 101 -4.55 4.05 8.23
N LEU A 102 -5.04 4.18 7.00
CA LEU A 102 -5.94 3.22 6.35
C LEU A 102 -5.19 2.01 5.76
N LEU A 103 -3.89 2.16 5.51
CA LEU A 103 -3.04 1.17 4.85
C LEU A 103 -2.03 0.53 5.79
N LYS A 104 -1.98 0.90 7.07
CA LYS A 104 -1.05 0.33 8.06
C LYS A 104 -1.17 -1.20 8.10
N GLY A 105 -0.04 -1.88 7.96
CA GLY A 105 0.05 -3.34 7.88
C GLY A 105 -0.30 -3.94 6.52
N SER A 106 -0.64 -3.13 5.52
CA SER A 106 -0.98 -3.60 4.17
C SER A 106 0.26 -3.86 3.32
N LYS A 107 0.05 -4.54 2.19
CA LYS A 107 1.08 -4.78 1.17
C LYS A 107 0.67 -4.19 -0.18
N VAL A 108 1.59 -3.48 -0.81
CA VAL A 108 1.46 -3.02 -2.20
C VAL A 108 1.92 -4.14 -3.13
N ASP A 109 0.99 -4.62 -3.95
CA ASP A 109 1.22 -5.65 -4.96
C ASP A 109 1.07 -5.08 -6.38
N TYR A 110 1.53 -5.83 -7.37
CA TYR A 110 1.34 -5.49 -8.78
C TYR A 110 0.69 -6.66 -9.50
N THR A 111 -0.48 -6.41 -10.09
CA THR A 111 -1.23 -7.41 -10.84
C THR A 111 -1.15 -7.13 -12.34
N MET A 112 -1.05 -8.20 -13.12
CA MET A 112 -1.12 -8.16 -14.58
C MET A 112 -2.30 -9.05 -14.97
N GLU A 113 -3.40 -8.42 -15.36
CA GLU A 113 -4.61 -9.09 -15.82
C GLU A 113 -4.76 -8.93 -17.33
N LEU A 114 -5.71 -9.66 -17.93
CA LEU A 114 -5.97 -9.60 -19.37
C LEU A 114 -6.37 -8.21 -19.85
N ILE A 115 -7.02 -7.43 -18.99
CA ILE A 115 -7.52 -6.09 -19.30
C ILE A 115 -6.50 -4.98 -19.00
N GLY A 116 -5.35 -5.31 -18.41
CA GLY A 116 -4.36 -4.32 -18.03
C GLY A 116 -3.56 -4.73 -16.79
N SER A 117 -2.61 -3.87 -16.45
CA SER A 117 -1.70 -4.10 -15.34
C SER A 117 -1.67 -2.88 -14.43
N GLN A 118 -1.83 -3.08 -13.12
CA GLN A 118 -2.00 -1.99 -12.16
C GLN A 118 -1.43 -2.41 -10.80
N PHE A 119 -0.91 -1.44 -10.06
CA PHE A 119 -0.59 -1.61 -8.64
C PHE A 119 -1.89 -1.75 -7.85
N LYS A 120 -1.89 -2.54 -6.78
CA LYS A 120 -3.05 -2.72 -5.91
C LYS A 120 -2.60 -2.92 -4.47
N ILE A 121 -3.49 -2.60 -3.53
CA ILE A 121 -3.29 -2.94 -2.12
C ILE A 121 -3.85 -4.33 -1.85
N VAL A 122 -3.09 -5.16 -1.15
CA VAL A 122 -3.50 -6.48 -0.67
C VAL A 122 -3.21 -6.61 0.82
N ASP A 123 -3.88 -7.57 1.46
CA ASP A 123 -3.65 -7.90 2.89
C ASP A 123 -3.92 -6.70 3.82
N ASN A 124 -4.83 -5.80 3.45
CA ASN A 124 -5.17 -4.63 4.26
C ASN A 124 -6.02 -5.04 5.49
N PRO A 125 -5.49 -4.95 6.72
CA PRO A 125 -6.24 -5.31 7.92
C PRO A 125 -7.46 -4.41 8.15
N ALA A 126 -7.38 -3.13 7.77
CA ALA A 126 -8.49 -2.18 7.90
C ALA A 126 -9.65 -2.48 6.92
N ALA A 127 -9.33 -3.00 5.73
CA ALA A 127 -10.34 -3.33 4.71
C ALA A 127 -11.16 -4.59 5.06
N SER A 128 -10.61 -5.50 5.87
CA SER A 128 -11.27 -6.76 6.23
C SER A 128 -12.52 -6.57 7.11
N SER A 129 -12.78 -5.37 7.61
CA SER A 129 -13.96 -5.06 8.43
C SER A 129 -15.23 -4.73 7.61
N SER A 130 -15.16 -4.65 6.28
CA SER A 130 -16.26 -4.16 5.42
C SER A 130 -17.17 -5.24 4.80
N CYS A 131 -17.37 -6.38 5.47
CA CYS A 131 -18.47 -7.28 5.10
C CYS A 131 -19.09 -7.99 6.32
N GLY A 132 -19.71 -7.19 7.17
CA GLY A 132 -20.51 -7.63 8.32
C GLY A 132 -21.95 -7.15 8.22
N CYS A 133 -22.66 -7.43 7.12
CA CYS A 133 -24.12 -7.30 7.07
C CYS A 133 -24.72 -8.55 6.42
N GLY A 134 -24.59 -9.68 7.14
CA GLY A 134 -25.36 -10.89 6.91
C GLY A 134 -26.73 -10.77 7.56
N THR A 135 -27.60 -9.91 7.03
CA THR A 135 -29.01 -9.86 7.42
C THR A 135 -29.89 -9.79 6.18
N SER A 136 -29.90 -10.90 5.44
CA SER A 136 -31.09 -11.32 4.71
C SER A 136 -32.18 -11.62 5.73
N PHE A 137 -33.04 -10.65 6.00
CA PHE A 137 -34.35 -10.92 6.59
C PHE A 137 -35.39 -10.79 5.48
N ASP A 138 -35.75 -11.94 4.90
CA ASP A 138 -37.02 -12.13 4.21
C ASP A 138 -38.13 -11.92 5.24
N ILE A 139 -38.75 -10.74 5.23
CA ILE A 139 -39.98 -10.51 6.01
C ILE A 139 -41.11 -11.05 5.13
N LYS A 140 -41.40 -12.34 5.29
CA LYS A 140 -42.65 -12.92 4.81
C LYS A 140 -43.72 -12.56 5.85
N GLY A 141 -44.57 -11.59 5.53
CA GLY A 141 -45.73 -11.19 6.31
C GLY A 141 -46.75 -10.49 5.44
#